data_AF-A0A1W9P1F7-F1
#
_entry.id   AF-A0A1W9P1F7-F1
#
_cell.length_a   1.000
_cell.length_b   1.000
_cell.length_c   1.000
_cell.angle_alpha   90.00
_cell.angle_beta   90.00
_cell.angle_gamma   90.00
#
_symmetry.space_group_name_H-M   'P 1'
#
loop_
_entity.id
_entity.type
_entity.pdbx_description
1 polymer ?
#
loop_
_entity_poly.entity_id
_entity_poly.type
_entity_poly.pdbx_seq_one_letter_code
_entity_poly.pdbx_strand_id
1 'polypeptide(L)'
;MKTHRIPRHVTGYQGRIIGRLSPKQFIYLAIGGISIFFVFTVVPLSFATIIIVSLIGLFTFTFALASIEERSLDEWALNFLLALQSTPQYIWRKEEKIPEILDPTYQPHIPHPGKEKLPASQQKLNNFLEFWRSGKGNGFTRREEEFLQNLKNIQAGESAASSPTKLSRPVVEAHTEPLDTR
;
A
#
# COMPACT_ATOMS: atom_id res chain seq x y z
N MET A 1 -22.63 11.70 -5.38
CA MET A 1 -21.48 10.83 -5.67
C MET A 1 -21.23 9.98 -4.42
N LYS A 2 -21.32 8.65 -4.50
CA LYS A 2 -21.06 7.77 -3.34
C LYS A 2 -19.58 7.43 -3.31
N THR A 3 -18.87 8.00 -2.36
CA THR A 3 -17.43 7.80 -2.18
C THR A 3 -17.18 6.40 -1.63
N HIS A 4 -16.69 5.48 -2.44
CA HIS A 4 -16.19 4.19 -1.95
C HIS A 4 -14.80 4.41 -1.34
N ARG A 5 -14.62 4.02 -0.07
CA ARG A 5 -13.32 4.02 0.58
C ARG A 5 -12.41 3.04 -0.15
N ILE A 6 -11.28 3.52 -0.65
CA ILE A 6 -10.23 2.68 -1.22
C ILE A 6 -9.67 1.84 -0.06
N PRO A 7 -9.63 0.51 -0.16
CA PRO A 7 -9.06 -0.34 0.88
C PRO A 7 -7.58 0.05 1.08
N ARG A 8 -7.29 0.59 2.27
CA ARG A 8 -5.98 1.22 2.60
C ARG A 8 -4.96 0.24 3.19
N HIS A 9 -5.29 -1.05 3.23
CA HIS A 9 -4.43 -2.09 3.82
C HIS A 9 -4.45 -3.34 2.94
N VAL A 10 -3.72 -3.32 1.83
CA VAL A 10 -3.47 -4.52 1.00
C VAL A 10 -2.06 -5.09 1.19
N THR A 11 -1.18 -4.37 1.89
CA THR A 11 0.22 -4.77 2.12
C THR A 11 0.45 -5.56 3.40
N GLY A 12 -0.51 -5.60 4.34
CA GLY A 12 -0.40 -6.36 5.59
C GLY A 12 -0.70 -7.86 5.45
N TYR A 13 -1.04 -8.32 4.23
CA TYR A 13 -1.29 -9.75 3.98
C TYR A 13 0.04 -10.48 3.75
N GLN A 14 0.78 -10.70 4.83
CA GLN A 14 1.89 -11.66 4.81
C GLN A 14 1.29 -13.04 4.56
N GLY A 15 1.72 -13.71 3.48
CA GLY A 15 1.20 -15.02 3.07
C GLY A 15 1.35 -16.06 4.18
N ARG A 16 0.27 -16.30 4.93
CA ARG A 16 0.20 -17.35 5.94
C ARG A 16 -0.05 -18.67 5.23
N ILE A 17 0.76 -19.70 5.52
CA ILE A 17 0.68 -20.98 4.81
C ILE A 17 -0.47 -21.82 5.38
N ILE A 18 -0.62 -21.85 6.71
CA ILE A 18 -1.70 -22.55 7.40
C ILE A 18 -2.32 -21.60 8.42
N GLY A 19 -3.54 -21.11 8.14
CA GLY A 19 -4.31 -20.29 9.07
C GLY A 19 -3.58 -19.01 9.50
N ARG A 20 -3.08 -18.99 10.75
CA ARG A 20 -2.35 -17.85 11.35
C ARG A 20 -0.82 -17.95 11.24
N LEU A 21 -0.27 -19.09 10.78
CA LEU A 21 1.17 -19.35 10.80
C LEU A 21 1.89 -18.81 9.55
N SER A 22 2.95 -18.04 9.79
CA SER A 22 3.91 -17.57 8.79
C SER A 22 4.82 -18.73 8.32
N PRO A 23 5.34 -18.69 7.08
CA PRO A 23 6.34 -19.65 6.60
C PRO A 23 7.48 -19.91 7.59
N LYS A 24 8.01 -18.85 8.21
CA LYS A 24 9.11 -18.96 9.19
C LYS A 24 8.68 -19.73 10.45
N GLN A 25 7.48 -19.45 10.96
CA GLN A 25 6.94 -20.12 12.15
C GLN A 25 6.68 -21.60 11.90
N PHE A 26 6.24 -21.96 10.69
CA PHE A 26 6.06 -23.35 10.30
C PHE A 26 7.40 -24.10 10.31
N ILE A 27 8.48 -23.47 9.83
CA ILE A 27 9.83 -24.06 9.87
C ILE A 27 10.29 -24.29 11.32
N TYR A 28 10.06 -23.34 12.23
CA TYR A 28 10.38 -23.56 13.65
C TYR A 28 9.62 -24.74 14.24
N LEU A 29 8.32 -24.87 13.92
CA LEU A 29 7.51 -25.99 14.38
C LEU A 29 8.01 -27.33 13.81
N ALA A 30 8.41 -27.35 12.54
CA ALA A 30 9.01 -28.52 11.91
C ALA A 30 10.34 -28.93 12.57
N ILE A 31 11.24 -27.97 12.81
CA ILE A 31 12.53 -28.21 13.48
C ILE A 31 12.32 -28.69 14.91
N GLY A 32 11.41 -28.07 15.67
CA GLY A 32 11.09 -28.48 17.03
C GLY A 32 10.48 -29.89 17.08
N GLY A 33 9.59 -30.21 16.14
CA GLY A 33 9.03 -31.56 15.99
C GLY A 33 10.09 -32.62 15.68
N ILE A 34 11.01 -32.32 14.76
CA ILE A 34 12.15 -33.18 14.42
C ILE A 34 13.06 -33.38 15.63
N SER A 35 13.38 -32.30 16.36
CA SER A 35 14.18 -32.38 17.60
C SER A 35 13.52 -33.26 18.66
N ILE A 36 12.21 -33.10 18.88
CA ILE A 36 11.46 -33.94 19.83
C ILE A 36 11.51 -35.41 19.41
N PHE A 37 11.28 -35.69 18.13
CA PHE A 37 11.35 -37.06 17.59
C PHE A 37 12.75 -37.66 17.76
N PHE A 38 13.80 -36.87 17.50
CA PHE A 38 15.17 -37.31 17.66
C PHE A 38 15.50 -37.63 19.13
N VAL A 39 15.09 -36.77 20.07
CA VAL A 39 15.28 -37.00 21.51
C VAL A 39 14.58 -38.28 21.96
N PHE A 40 13.35 -38.54 21.50
CA PHE A 40 12.63 -39.78 21.82
C PHE A 40 13.29 -41.04 21.23
N THR A 41 14.00 -40.91 20.10
CA THR A 41 14.64 -42.05 19.43
C THR A 41 15.99 -42.40 20.06
N VAL A 42 16.76 -41.40 20.49
CA VAL A 42 18.14 -41.58 20.97
C VAL A 42 18.21 -41.80 22.48
N VAL A 43 17.34 -41.16 23.25
CA VAL A 43 17.41 -41.17 24.72
C VAL A 43 16.35 -42.12 25.28
N PRO A 44 16.71 -43.05 26.19
CA PRO A 44 15.73 -43.92 26.82
C PRO A 44 14.66 -43.11 27.56
N LEU A 45 13.43 -43.64 27.57
CA LEU A 45 12.29 -43.00 28.22
C LEU A 45 12.56 -42.90 29.73
N SER A 46 12.84 -41.69 30.19
CA SER A 46 13.04 -41.36 31.60
C SER A 46 12.26 -40.10 31.95
N PHE A 47 12.06 -39.85 33.25
CA PHE A 47 11.38 -38.65 33.71
C PHE A 47 12.07 -37.37 33.23
N ALA A 48 13.41 -37.38 33.16
CA ALA A 48 14.20 -36.27 32.63
C ALA A 48 13.92 -36.04 31.13
N THR A 49 13.79 -37.12 30.35
CA THR A 49 13.50 -37.03 28.90
C THR A 49 12.15 -36.36 28.64
N ILE A 50 11.14 -36.68 29.45
CA ILE A 50 9.79 -36.09 29.36
C ILE A 50 9.84 -34.59 29.68
N ILE A 51 10.61 -34.17 30.69
CA ILE A 51 10.79 -32.76 31.04
C ILE A 51 11.46 -32.00 29.89
N ILE A 52 12.54 -32.56 29.32
CA ILE A 52 13.28 -31.94 28.22
C ILE A 52 12.39 -31.77 27.00
N VAL A 53 11.65 -32.81 26.61
CA VAL A 53 10.69 -32.74 25.50
C VAL A 53 9.60 -31.71 25.76
N SER A 54 9.08 -31.65 26.98
CA SER A 54 8.06 -30.66 27.36
C SER A 54 8.59 -29.23 27.22
N LEU A 55 9.82 -28.97 27.67
CA LEU A 55 10.46 -27.66 27.53
C LEU A 55 10.68 -27.29 26.06
N ILE A 56 11.18 -28.22 25.24
CA ILE A 56 11.38 -28.00 23.80
C ILE A 56 10.04 -27.73 23.12
N GLY A 57 9.00 -28.51 23.44
CA GLY A 57 7.66 -28.34 22.90
C GLY A 57 7.06 -26.98 23.25
N LEU A 58 7.16 -26.59 24.53
CA LEU A 58 6.66 -25.30 25.02
C LEU A 58 7.38 -24.13 24.33
N PHE A 59 8.71 -24.22 24.19
CA PHE A 59 9.51 -23.19 23.56
C PHE A 59 9.17 -23.06 22.08
N THR A 60 9.10 -24.19 21.36
CA THR A 60 8.76 -24.25 19.94
C THR A 60 7.35 -23.68 19.70
N PHE A 61 6.38 -24.08 20.53
CA PHE A 61 5.00 -23.60 20.43
C PHE A 61 4.91 -22.09 20.69
N THR A 62 5.61 -21.61 21.72
CA THR A 62 5.62 -20.18 22.06
C THR A 62 6.23 -19.35 20.93
N PHE A 63 7.39 -19.75 20.40
CA PHE A 63 8.03 -19.08 19.27
C PHE A 63 7.17 -19.10 17.99
N ALA A 64 6.53 -20.23 17.70
CA ALA A 64 5.71 -20.39 16.49
C ALA A 64 4.38 -19.61 16.56
N LEU A 65 3.71 -19.55 17.71
CA LEU A 65 2.39 -18.93 17.82
C LEU A 65 2.38 -17.47 18.30
N ALA A 66 3.39 -17.03 19.04
CA ALA A 66 3.38 -15.70 19.66
C ALA A 66 3.87 -14.59 18.73
N SER A 67 3.29 -14.49 17.53
CA SER A 67 3.54 -13.33 16.65
C SER A 67 2.53 -12.22 16.92
N ILE A 68 3.06 -11.11 17.42
CA ILE A 68 2.32 -9.93 17.84
C ILE A 68 2.55 -8.85 16.78
N GLU A 69 1.45 -8.28 16.27
CA GLU A 69 1.45 -7.11 15.38
C GLU A 69 2.41 -7.19 14.17
N GLU A 70 2.33 -8.29 13.41
CA GLU A 70 3.10 -8.50 12.16
C GLU A 70 4.62 -8.70 12.34
N ARG A 71 5.11 -8.75 13.59
CA ARG A 71 6.51 -9.07 13.91
C ARG A 71 6.62 -10.43 14.60
N SER A 72 7.54 -11.27 14.13
CA SER A 72 7.86 -12.54 14.78
C SER A 72 8.52 -12.30 16.13
N LEU A 73 8.21 -13.15 17.12
CA LEU A 73 8.76 -13.06 18.48
C LEU A 73 10.30 -13.07 18.48
N ASP A 74 10.92 -13.76 17.54
CA ASP A 74 12.37 -13.80 17.32
C ASP A 74 12.97 -12.41 17.09
N GLU A 75 12.34 -11.61 16.22
CA GLU A 75 12.79 -10.26 15.91
C GLU A 75 12.60 -9.36 17.13
N TRP A 76 11.51 -9.57 17.87
CA TRP A 76 11.27 -8.86 19.11
C TRP A 76 12.33 -9.19 20.16
N ALA A 77 12.64 -10.48 20.35
CA ALA A 77 13.62 -10.95 21.33
C ALA A 77 15.04 -10.46 21.00
N LEU A 78 15.46 -10.53 19.73
CA LEU A 78 16.75 -10.02 19.29
C LEU A 78 16.85 -8.50 19.46
N ASN A 79 15.83 -7.77 19.02
CA ASN A 79 15.82 -6.31 19.18
C ASN A 79 15.76 -5.90 20.65
N PHE A 80 15.07 -6.67 21.49
CA PHE A 80 15.03 -6.46 22.93
C PHE A 80 16.41 -6.65 23.55
N LEU A 81 17.12 -7.73 23.21
CA LEU A 81 18.49 -7.96 23.69
C LEU A 81 19.46 -6.86 23.21
N LEU A 82 19.35 -6.45 21.95
CA LEU A 82 20.12 -5.33 21.41
C LEU A 82 19.78 -4.02 22.12
N ALA A 83 18.50 -3.78 22.42
CA ALA A 83 18.03 -2.60 23.14
C ALA A 83 18.54 -2.55 24.58
N LEU A 84 18.65 -3.71 25.26
CA LEU A 84 19.20 -3.81 26.62
C LEU A 84 20.68 -3.40 26.66
N GLN A 85 21.44 -3.72 25.63
CA GLN A 85 22.86 -3.37 25.54
C GLN A 85 23.08 -1.96 24.99
N SER A 86 22.18 -1.47 24.13
CA SER A 86 22.21 -0.11 23.66
C SER A 86 21.73 0.81 24.78
N THR A 87 22.64 1.30 25.63
CA THR A 87 22.35 2.50 26.41
C THR A 87 22.34 3.67 25.43
N PRO A 88 21.20 4.26 25.06
CA PRO A 88 21.21 5.37 24.12
C PRO A 88 21.66 6.62 24.88
N GLN A 89 22.97 6.84 24.96
CA GLN A 89 23.50 8.11 25.46
C GLN A 89 23.38 9.15 24.36
N TYR A 90 22.37 10.02 24.46
CA TYR A 90 22.19 11.12 23.54
C TYR A 90 23.10 12.29 23.94
N ILE A 91 24.29 12.37 23.35
CA ILE A 91 25.17 13.52 23.52
C ILE A 91 24.73 14.59 22.52
N TRP A 92 24.24 15.72 23.03
CA TRP A 92 23.96 16.88 22.20
C TRP A 92 25.27 17.42 21.62
N ARG A 93 25.50 17.15 20.33
CA ARG A 93 26.58 17.74 19.55
C ARG A 93 25.98 18.87 18.71
N LYS A 94 26.37 20.11 19.00
CA LYS A 94 26.07 21.24 18.10
C LYS A 94 26.91 21.05 16.85
N GLU A 95 26.31 20.53 15.79
CA GLU A 95 26.93 20.51 14.48
C GLU A 95 26.71 21.88 13.83
N GLU A 96 27.78 22.52 13.36
CA GLU A 96 27.72 23.71 12.52
C GLU A 96 27.29 23.35 11.09
N LYS A 97 26.31 22.44 10.95
CA LYS A 97 25.74 22.13 9.64
C LYS A 97 24.83 23.30 9.28
N ILE A 98 25.30 24.11 8.34
CA ILE A 98 24.49 25.13 7.69
C ILE A 98 23.25 24.41 7.14
N PRO A 99 22.01 24.83 7.50
CA PRO A 99 20.81 24.18 7.00
C PRO A 99 20.85 24.19 5.48
N GLU A 100 20.46 23.08 4.85
CA GLU A 100 20.65 22.86 3.40
C GLU A 100 20.09 24.01 2.55
N ILE A 101 19.05 24.70 3.02
CA ILE A 101 18.45 25.87 2.37
C ILE A 101 19.43 27.05 2.20
N LEU A 102 20.43 27.15 3.08
CA LEU A 102 21.45 28.21 3.08
C LEU A 102 22.76 27.77 2.39
N ASP A 103 22.85 26.54 1.90
CA ASP A 103 23.99 26.08 1.10
C ASP A 103 23.90 26.69 -0.32
N PRO A 104 24.92 27.41 -0.82
CA PRO A 104 24.91 27.97 -2.17
C PRO A 104 24.80 26.91 -3.28
N THR A 105 25.00 25.64 -2.94
CA THR A 105 24.88 24.48 -3.85
C THR A 105 23.50 23.81 -3.77
N TYR A 106 22.60 24.27 -2.90
CA TYR A 106 21.28 23.68 -2.71
C TYR A 106 20.42 23.81 -3.96
N GLN A 107 20.21 22.66 -4.62
CA GLN A 107 19.19 22.55 -5.64
C GLN A 107 17.92 22.01 -4.98
N PRO A 108 16.83 22.80 -4.89
CA PRO A 108 15.57 22.27 -4.43
C PRO A 108 15.20 21.11 -5.35
N HIS A 109 15.01 19.92 -4.77
CA HIS A 109 14.38 18.81 -5.47
C HIS A 109 12.91 19.19 -5.67
N ILE A 110 12.63 20.02 -6.66
CA ILE A 110 11.29 20.19 -7.19
C ILE A 110 10.94 18.80 -7.72
N PRO A 111 9.93 18.11 -7.17
CA PRO A 111 9.40 16.92 -7.80
C PRO A 111 8.99 17.38 -9.19
N HIS A 112 9.82 17.06 -10.17
CA HIS A 112 9.44 17.31 -11.54
C HIS A 112 8.20 16.45 -11.69
N PRO A 113 7.00 17.01 -11.93
CA PRO A 113 5.89 16.19 -12.39
C PRO A 113 6.51 15.41 -13.55
N GLY A 114 6.55 14.08 -13.38
CA GLY A 114 7.36 13.20 -14.20
C GLY A 114 7.20 13.64 -15.65
N LYS A 115 8.30 13.74 -16.39
CA LYS A 115 8.28 14.05 -17.81
C LYS A 115 7.48 12.95 -18.51
N GLU A 116 6.17 13.05 -18.43
CA GLU A 116 5.20 12.25 -19.14
C GLU A 116 5.34 12.74 -20.58
N LYS A 117 6.26 12.12 -21.31
CA LYS A 117 6.36 12.27 -22.75
C LYS A 117 5.10 11.66 -23.35
N LEU A 118 3.99 12.38 -23.26
CA LEU A 118 2.75 12.03 -23.93
C LEU A 118 2.67 12.89 -25.19
N PRO A 119 2.86 12.34 -26.41
CA PRO A 119 2.58 13.08 -27.64
C PRO A 119 1.13 13.60 -27.65
N ALA A 120 0.23 12.89 -26.94
CA ALA A 120 -1.15 13.28 -26.73
C ALA A 120 -1.35 14.56 -25.90
N SER A 121 -0.44 14.92 -24.99
CA SER A 121 -0.57 16.16 -24.20
C SER A 121 -0.18 17.39 -25.01
N GLN A 122 0.89 17.29 -25.83
CA GLN A 122 1.32 18.37 -26.72
C GLN A 122 0.34 18.58 -27.88
N GLN A 123 -0.26 17.51 -28.42
CA GLN A 123 -1.34 17.63 -29.41
C GLN A 123 -2.57 18.35 -28.85
N LYS A 124 -2.98 18.04 -27.61
CA LYS A 124 -4.07 18.75 -26.93
C LYS A 124 -3.75 20.23 -26.70
N LEU A 125 -2.50 20.54 -26.32
CA LEU A 125 -2.06 21.91 -26.15
C LEU A 125 -2.09 22.68 -27.47
N ASN A 126 -1.57 22.11 -28.55
CA ASN A 126 -1.55 22.78 -29.86
C ASN A 126 -2.97 23.00 -30.39
N ASN A 127 -3.86 22.01 -30.26
CA ASN A 127 -5.28 22.18 -30.59
C ASN A 127 -5.93 23.30 -29.77
N PHE A 128 -5.60 23.40 -28.48
CA PHE A 128 -6.11 24.46 -27.62
C PHE A 128 -5.59 25.85 -28.04
N LEU A 129 -4.30 25.94 -28.37
CA LEU A 129 -3.68 27.18 -28.84
C LEU A 129 -4.22 27.62 -30.21
N GLU A 130 -4.45 26.68 -31.14
CA GLU A 130 -5.09 26.97 -32.43
C GLU A 130 -6.53 27.43 -32.25
N PHE A 131 -7.29 26.76 -31.38
CA PHE A 131 -8.64 27.16 -31.03
C PHE A 131 -8.69 28.60 -30.49
N TRP A 132 -7.76 28.95 -29.60
CA TRP A 132 -7.64 30.32 -29.06
C TRP A 132 -7.23 31.34 -30.12
N ARG A 133 -6.28 30.99 -31.00
CA ARG A 133 -5.80 31.88 -32.08
C ARG A 133 -6.84 32.09 -33.18
N SER A 134 -7.73 31.12 -33.39
CA SER A 134 -8.82 31.18 -34.37
C SER A 134 -9.93 32.19 -34.02
N GLY A 135 -9.83 32.90 -32.88
CA GLY A 135 -10.76 33.98 -32.54
C GLY A 135 -12.21 33.53 -32.28
N LYS A 136 -12.45 32.21 -32.16
CA LYS A 136 -13.74 31.57 -31.85
C LYS A 136 -13.93 31.36 -30.34
N GLY A 137 -13.18 32.11 -29.52
CA GLY A 137 -13.04 31.95 -28.08
C GLY A 137 -14.02 32.77 -27.25
N ASN A 138 -15.26 32.96 -27.72
CA ASN A 138 -16.35 33.56 -26.95
C ASN A 138 -17.68 32.83 -27.14
N GLY A 139 -17.64 31.56 -27.58
CA GLY A 139 -18.77 30.66 -27.44
C GLY A 139 -18.68 29.98 -26.09
N PHE A 140 -19.54 30.36 -25.13
CA PHE A 140 -19.83 29.51 -24.00
C PHE A 140 -20.14 28.11 -24.55
N THR A 141 -19.36 27.12 -24.16
CA THR A 141 -19.59 25.77 -24.64
C THR A 141 -20.96 25.32 -24.13
N ARG A 142 -21.73 24.54 -24.89
CA ARG A 142 -23.03 24.01 -24.43
C ARG A 142 -23.00 23.40 -23.02
N ARG A 143 -21.87 22.79 -22.64
CA ARG A 143 -21.61 22.27 -21.28
C ARG A 143 -21.49 23.35 -20.20
N GLU A 144 -20.96 24.51 -20.55
CA GLU A 144 -20.78 25.67 -19.68
C GLU A 144 -22.13 26.34 -19.40
N GLU A 145 -23.00 26.42 -20.40
CA GLU A 145 -24.39 26.89 -20.22
C GLU A 145 -25.19 25.93 -19.33
N GLU A 146 -25.09 24.62 -19.56
CA GLU A 146 -25.69 23.59 -18.71
C GLU A 146 -25.17 23.66 -17.26
N PHE A 147 -23.87 23.94 -17.09
CA PHE A 147 -23.26 24.12 -15.77
C PHE A 147 -23.76 25.39 -15.06
N LEU A 148 -23.87 26.50 -15.78
CA LEU A 148 -24.42 27.75 -15.25
C LEU A 148 -25.91 27.62 -14.90
N GLN A 149 -26.68 26.86 -15.68
CA GLN A 149 -28.06 26.52 -15.34
C GLN A 149 -28.12 25.69 -14.05
N ASN A 150 -27.23 24.72 -13.90
CA ASN A 150 -27.18 23.89 -12.70
C ASN A 150 -26.77 24.72 -11.46
N LEU A 151 -25.82 25.65 -11.60
CA LEU A 151 -25.46 26.59 -10.54
C LEU A 151 -26.63 27.53 -10.17
N LYS A 152 -27.37 28.04 -11.16
CA LYS A 152 -28.57 28.85 -10.91
C LYS A 152 -29.66 28.07 -10.17
N ASN A 153 -29.88 26.80 -10.53
CA ASN A 153 -30.85 25.93 -9.86
C ASN A 153 -30.44 25.61 -8.41
N ILE A 154 -29.14 25.45 -8.15
CA ILE A 154 -28.61 25.26 -6.80
C ILE A 154 -28.73 26.55 -5.97
N GLN A 155 -28.53 27.71 -6.58
CA GLN A 155 -28.60 29.02 -5.91
C GLN A 155 -30.04 29.53 -5.71
N ALA A 156 -30.99 29.15 -6.58
CA ALA A 156 -32.41 29.52 -6.50
C ALA A 156 -33.21 28.71 -5.46
N GLY A 157 -32.56 27.83 -4.69
CA GLY A 157 -33.15 27.32 -3.46
C GLY A 157 -34.21 26.24 -3.64
N GLU A 158 -34.01 25.27 -4.54
CA GLU A 158 -34.75 24.01 -4.48
C GLU A 158 -33.89 22.91 -3.84
N SER A 159 -33.90 22.93 -2.51
CA SER A 159 -33.58 21.78 -1.69
C SER A 159 -34.72 20.76 -1.83
N ALA A 160 -34.60 19.85 -2.80
CA ALA A 160 -35.40 18.63 -2.83
C ALA A 160 -34.49 17.43 -3.14
N ALA A 161 -34.10 16.74 -2.09
CA ALA A 161 -33.45 15.45 -2.17
C ALA A 161 -34.34 14.42 -2.88
N SER A 162 -33.87 13.81 -3.98
CA SER A 162 -34.15 12.40 -4.28
C SER A 162 -33.13 11.78 -5.24
N SER A 163 -32.94 10.48 -5.04
CA SER A 163 -31.98 9.51 -5.59
C SER A 163 -31.86 9.38 -7.13
N PRO A 164 -30.84 8.64 -7.65
CA PRO A 164 -30.25 8.87 -8.96
C PRO A 164 -30.99 8.15 -10.10
N THR A 165 -31.46 8.90 -11.09
CA THR A 165 -32.00 8.32 -12.33
C THR A 165 -30.91 8.27 -13.41
N LYS A 166 -30.28 7.10 -13.49
CA LYS A 166 -29.83 6.37 -14.69
C LYS A 166 -29.30 7.23 -15.86
N LEU A 167 -27.98 7.46 -15.89
CA LEU A 167 -27.30 7.85 -17.14
C LEU A 167 -27.11 6.59 -17.98
N SER A 168 -27.93 6.46 -19.02
CA SER A 168 -27.80 5.48 -20.10
C SER A 168 -26.39 5.60 -20.71
N ARG A 169 -25.59 4.54 -20.61
CA ARG A 169 -24.33 4.41 -21.36
C ARG A 169 -24.68 4.28 -22.85
N PRO A 170 -24.06 5.03 -23.77
CA PRO A 170 -24.07 4.61 -25.17
C PRO A 170 -23.23 3.34 -25.29
N VAL A 171 -23.85 2.31 -25.86
CA VAL A 171 -23.17 1.12 -26.39
C VAL A 171 -22.22 1.60 -27.47
N VAL A 172 -20.92 1.50 -27.22
CA VAL A 172 -19.92 1.57 -28.28
C VAL A 172 -19.94 0.20 -28.93
N GLU A 173 -20.64 0.11 -30.05
CA GLU A 173 -20.67 -1.06 -30.91
C GLU A 173 -19.28 -1.23 -31.52
N ALA A 174 -18.56 -2.25 -31.05
CA ALA A 174 -17.27 -2.63 -31.58
C ALA A 174 -17.48 -3.21 -32.98
N HIS A 175 -17.16 -2.43 -34.02
CA HIS A 175 -16.90 -2.96 -35.35
C HIS A 175 -15.84 -4.06 -35.24
N THR A 176 -16.27 -5.31 -35.36
CA THR A 176 -15.40 -6.48 -35.47
C THR A 176 -15.22 -6.74 -36.97
N GLU A 177 -14.01 -6.49 -37.45
CA GLU A 177 -13.54 -6.92 -38.76
C GLU A 177 -13.45 -8.46 -38.77
N PRO A 178 -13.99 -9.17 -39.78
CA PRO A 178 -13.95 -10.63 -39.78
C PRO A 178 -12.55 -11.14 -40.16
N LEU A 179 -12.05 -12.09 -39.36
CA LEU A 179 -10.88 -12.91 -39.68
C LEU A 179 -11.11 -13.62 -41.02
N ASP A 180 -10.27 -13.30 -42.01
CA ASP A 180 -10.14 -14.03 -43.26
C ASP A 180 -9.57 -15.43 -42.99
N THR A 181 -10.16 -16.41 -43.69
CA THR A 181 -9.89 -17.83 -43.56
C THR A 181 -9.02 -18.24 -44.74
N ARG A 182 -7.75 -18.59 -44.49
CA ARG A 182 -7.00 -19.48 -45.38
C ARG A 182 -5.79 -20.11 -44.71
#